data_AF-A0A841ETJ8-F1
#
_entry.id   AF-A0A841ETJ8-F1
#
_cell.length_a   1.000
_cell.length_b   1.000
_cell.length_c   1.000
_cell.angle_alpha   90.00
_cell.angle_beta   90.00
_cell.angle_gamma   90.00
#
_symmetry.space_group_name_H-M   'P 1'
#
loop_
_entity.id
_entity.type
_entity.pdbx_description
1 polymer ?
#
loop_
_entity_poly.entity_id
_entity_poly.type
_entity_poly.pdbx_seq_one_letter_code
_entity_poly.pdbx_strand_id
1 'polypeptide(L)'
;MNILENNPITEPLHKHWKDRIENNFNFIPFSPNLNYLSLINYIENKPQSFYSQLAFSEYLNTLFLFLHQDKDKLAQILIDSENHISLSNNILNDINKLSIHDLHYPQNDYDRINFIDQNIHYSLLKLYETPLFYFSQILAKFWWITNGKKLDGLDLYNSVEELKKNGFKYLEQYYLHDIRNSIAHGKIIYTNYNISYYDKKNNKSSISQTKIIEVFDNSLDIVNGFCLAYKVFCLSNSEFYSQYKIPIPQSLLLEELQVKINTPTWTINNVLDNIILNDQKQLTIYIKNRNWDFAKVQWFVYSTAYWAERLTNSYNRIFFHIDSKHSKLPGYAAFDADKLRKLRLKGNTNIEDYNGVLENNLIFFRLNP
;
A
#
# COMPACT_ATOMS: atom_id res chain seq x y z
N MET A 1 13.39 16.54 -21.75
CA MET A 1 12.86 15.34 -21.09
C MET A 1 13.96 14.82 -20.19
N ASN A 2 13.70 14.58 -18.91
CA ASN A 2 14.75 14.17 -17.98
C ASN A 2 15.17 12.71 -18.28
N ILE A 3 16.47 12.47 -18.50
CA ILE A 3 17.02 11.15 -18.87
C ILE A 3 16.83 10.08 -17.77
N LEU A 4 16.58 10.51 -16.53
CA LEU A 4 16.31 9.63 -15.39
C LEU A 4 14.83 9.27 -15.23
N GLU A 5 13.94 9.95 -15.95
CA GLU A 5 12.50 9.74 -15.86
C GLU A 5 12.03 8.55 -16.69
N ASN A 6 12.62 8.36 -17.88
CA ASN A 6 12.21 7.32 -18.82
C ASN A 6 13.31 6.27 -18.99
N ASN A 7 12.99 5.03 -18.60
CA ASN A 7 13.75 3.86 -19.04
C ASN A 7 13.28 3.48 -20.45
N PRO A 8 14.13 3.52 -21.49
CA PRO A 8 13.72 3.13 -22.85
C PRO A 8 13.17 1.69 -22.92
N ILE A 9 13.58 0.81 -22.00
CA ILE A 9 13.13 -0.59 -21.96
C ILE A 9 11.69 -0.70 -21.45
N THR A 10 11.31 0.10 -20.45
CA THR A 10 9.98 0.00 -19.82
C THR A 10 9.03 1.12 -20.25
N GLU A 11 9.51 2.13 -20.99
CA GLU A 11 8.71 3.25 -21.48
C GLU A 11 7.46 2.83 -22.25
N PRO A 12 7.50 1.88 -23.22
CA PRO A 12 6.29 1.45 -23.92
C PRO A 12 5.26 0.83 -22.96
N LEU A 13 5.72 0.04 -22.00
CA LEU A 13 4.87 -0.61 -21.00
C LEU A 13 4.26 0.42 -20.04
N HIS A 14 5.07 1.34 -19.52
CA HIS A 14 4.60 2.41 -18.64
C HIS A 14 3.59 3.32 -19.33
N LYS A 15 3.81 3.64 -20.61
CA LYS A 15 2.84 4.41 -21.40
C LYS A 15 1.53 3.64 -21.54
N HIS A 16 1.59 2.36 -21.90
CA HIS A 16 0.41 1.51 -21.98
C HIS A 16 -0.35 1.44 -20.64
N TRP A 17 0.35 1.23 -19.54
CA TRP A 17 -0.26 1.21 -18.20
C TRP A 17 -0.88 2.55 -17.83
N LYS A 18 -0.20 3.67 -18.11
CA LYS A 18 -0.74 5.00 -17.89
C LYS A 18 -2.04 5.21 -18.66
N ASP A 19 -2.07 4.88 -19.95
CA ASP A 19 -3.28 4.97 -20.78
C ASP A 19 -4.41 4.11 -20.21
N ARG A 20 -4.12 2.88 -19.73
CA ARG A 20 -5.12 2.02 -19.09
C ARG A 20 -5.66 2.62 -17.80
N ILE A 21 -4.79 3.16 -16.95
CA ILE A 21 -5.16 3.78 -15.69
C ILE A 21 -6.03 5.01 -15.96
N GLU A 22 -5.62 5.91 -16.85
CA GLU A 22 -6.40 7.10 -17.22
C GLU A 22 -7.78 6.74 -17.78
N ASN A 23 -7.88 5.66 -18.57
CA ASN A 23 -9.17 5.19 -19.08
C ASN A 23 -10.09 4.59 -18.00
N ASN A 24 -9.54 3.80 -17.06
CA ASN A 24 -10.33 3.15 -16.00
C ASN A 24 -10.71 4.10 -14.86
N PHE A 25 -9.92 5.15 -14.65
CA PHE A 25 -10.07 6.12 -13.57
C PHE A 25 -10.33 7.53 -14.10
N ASN A 26 -10.98 7.66 -15.27
CA ASN A 26 -11.21 8.91 -15.98
C ASN A 26 -12.05 9.95 -15.22
N PHE A 27 -12.78 9.51 -14.19
CA PHE A 27 -13.57 10.37 -13.30
C PHE A 27 -12.70 11.07 -12.24
N ILE A 28 -11.42 10.71 -12.12
CA ILE A 28 -10.47 11.38 -11.21
C ILE A 28 -9.64 12.40 -12.00
N PRO A 29 -9.59 13.67 -11.57
CA PRO A 29 -8.79 14.70 -12.19
C PRO A 29 -7.33 14.58 -11.74
N PHE A 30 -6.62 13.56 -12.22
CA PHE A 30 -5.21 13.43 -11.92
C PHE A 30 -4.42 14.58 -12.53
N SER A 31 -3.45 15.12 -11.78
CA SER A 31 -2.55 16.13 -12.35
C SER A 31 -1.75 15.51 -13.50
N PRO A 32 -1.58 16.22 -14.64
CA PRO A 32 -0.71 15.76 -15.73
C PRO A 32 0.73 15.47 -15.28
N ASN A 33 1.17 16.11 -14.18
CA ASN A 33 2.50 15.97 -13.62
C ASN A 33 2.66 14.76 -12.68
N LEU A 34 1.55 14.15 -12.26
CA LEU A 34 1.51 12.97 -11.42
C LEU A 34 1.65 11.73 -12.30
N ASN A 35 2.78 11.04 -12.18
CA ASN A 35 3.09 9.84 -12.91
C ASN A 35 2.98 8.68 -11.92
N TYR A 36 1.80 8.08 -11.78
CA TYR A 36 1.53 6.95 -10.89
C TYR A 36 1.17 5.72 -11.71
N LEU A 37 1.76 4.59 -11.38
CA LEU A 37 1.60 3.33 -12.11
C LEU A 37 1.11 2.20 -11.21
N SER A 38 1.25 2.30 -9.88
CA SER A 38 0.82 1.23 -8.95
C SER A 38 -0.68 0.89 -9.05
N LEU A 39 -1.51 1.82 -9.52
CA LEU A 39 -2.94 1.58 -9.75
C LEU A 39 -3.21 0.49 -10.80
N ILE A 40 -2.25 0.16 -11.67
CA ILE A 40 -2.39 -0.94 -12.64
C ILE A 40 -2.66 -2.28 -11.96
N ASN A 41 -2.20 -2.47 -10.72
CA ASN A 41 -2.42 -3.68 -9.94
C ASN A 41 -3.92 -3.96 -9.74
N TYR A 42 -4.76 -2.92 -9.65
CA TYR A 42 -6.22 -3.06 -9.52
C TYR A 42 -6.94 -3.20 -10.86
N ILE A 43 -6.19 -3.25 -11.96
CA ILE A 43 -6.71 -3.48 -13.32
C ILE A 43 -6.26 -4.86 -13.82
N GLU A 44 -5.00 -5.25 -13.55
CA GLU A 44 -4.38 -6.45 -14.12
C GLU A 44 -4.27 -7.62 -13.14
N ASN A 45 -4.08 -7.37 -11.84
CA ASN A 45 -3.80 -8.43 -10.89
C ASN A 45 -5.07 -8.93 -10.22
N LYS A 46 -5.14 -10.24 -10.01
CA LYS A 46 -6.17 -10.88 -9.17
C LYS A 46 -5.58 -11.19 -7.79
N PRO A 47 -6.36 -11.08 -6.71
CA PRO A 47 -7.78 -10.70 -6.68
C PRO A 47 -8.03 -9.19 -6.66
N GLN A 48 -6.99 -8.34 -6.65
CA GLN A 48 -7.11 -6.88 -6.51
C GLN A 48 -8.07 -6.23 -7.51
N SER A 49 -8.15 -6.74 -8.74
CA SER A 49 -9.08 -6.26 -9.77
C SER A 49 -10.56 -6.52 -9.48
N PHE A 50 -10.87 -7.39 -8.51
CA PHE A 50 -12.25 -7.65 -8.05
C PHE A 50 -12.70 -6.74 -6.91
N TYR A 51 -11.93 -5.69 -6.59
CA TYR A 51 -12.29 -4.72 -5.56
C TYR A 51 -13.75 -4.23 -5.67
N SER A 52 -14.37 -3.98 -4.52
CA SER A 52 -15.73 -3.45 -4.47
C SER A 52 -15.74 -1.99 -4.93
N GLN A 53 -16.34 -1.74 -6.09
CA GLN A 53 -16.52 -0.38 -6.64
C GLN A 53 -17.35 0.52 -5.72
N LEU A 54 -18.35 -0.05 -5.04
CA LEU A 54 -19.16 0.65 -4.06
C LEU A 54 -18.27 1.12 -2.89
N ALA A 55 -17.48 0.20 -2.31
CA ALA A 55 -16.59 0.53 -1.21
C ALA A 55 -15.52 1.56 -1.61
N PHE A 56 -14.96 1.42 -2.80
CA PHE A 56 -14.03 2.37 -3.38
C PHE A 56 -14.65 3.78 -3.48
N SER A 57 -15.83 3.89 -4.10
CA SER A 57 -16.46 5.20 -4.35
C SER A 57 -16.90 5.90 -3.06
N GLU A 58 -17.53 5.18 -2.13
CA GLU A 58 -17.95 5.75 -0.84
C GLU A 58 -16.75 6.20 -0.01
N TYR A 59 -15.69 5.39 0.07
CA TYR A 59 -14.50 5.74 0.83
C TYR A 59 -13.77 6.95 0.23
N LEU A 60 -13.60 6.98 -1.09
CA LEU A 60 -12.95 8.09 -1.79
C LEU A 60 -13.74 9.39 -1.62
N ASN A 61 -15.05 9.35 -1.85
CA ASN A 61 -15.92 10.52 -1.69
C ASN A 61 -15.91 11.05 -0.26
N THR A 62 -15.87 10.16 0.72
CA THR A 62 -15.79 10.56 2.14
C THR A 62 -14.47 11.26 2.46
N LEU A 63 -13.34 10.78 1.94
CA LEU A 63 -12.05 11.46 2.11
C LEU A 63 -12.04 12.85 1.47
N PHE A 64 -12.60 13.01 0.28
CA PHE A 64 -12.75 14.32 -0.35
C PHE A 64 -13.67 15.25 0.44
N LEU A 65 -14.78 14.73 0.98
CA LEU A 65 -15.67 15.49 1.86
C LEU A 65 -14.91 16.01 3.09
N PHE A 66 -14.10 15.17 3.74
CA PHE A 66 -13.26 15.59 4.87
C PHE A 66 -12.22 16.62 4.49
N LEU A 67 -11.59 16.47 3.32
CA LEU A 67 -10.64 17.44 2.79
C LEU A 67 -11.29 18.82 2.59
N HIS A 68 -12.57 18.87 2.21
CA HIS A 68 -13.30 20.13 2.09
C HIS A 68 -13.77 20.69 3.43
N GLN A 69 -14.09 19.83 4.39
CA GLN A 69 -14.59 20.23 5.70
C GLN A 69 -13.49 20.78 6.62
N ASP A 70 -12.39 20.05 6.77
CA ASP A 70 -11.32 20.41 7.72
C ASP A 70 -9.99 19.75 7.31
N LYS A 71 -9.18 20.52 6.57
CA LYS A 71 -7.89 20.06 6.03
C LYS A 71 -6.87 19.76 7.11
N ASP A 72 -6.75 20.61 8.12
CA ASP A 72 -5.80 20.46 9.22
C ASP A 72 -6.09 19.17 10.00
N LYS A 73 -7.37 18.94 10.33
CA LYS A 73 -7.79 17.72 11.04
C LYS A 73 -7.56 16.47 10.23
N LEU A 74 -7.92 16.47 8.94
CA LEU A 74 -7.67 15.32 8.06
C LEU A 74 -6.17 15.05 7.96
N ALA A 75 -5.36 16.09 7.77
CA ALA A 75 -3.91 15.97 7.68
C ALA A 75 -3.31 15.32 8.94
N GLN A 76 -3.72 15.79 10.13
CA GLN A 76 -3.24 15.22 11.39
C GLN A 76 -3.61 13.74 11.52
N ILE A 77 -4.85 13.37 11.19
CA ILE A 77 -5.29 11.96 11.22
C ILE A 77 -4.46 11.10 10.27
N LEU A 78 -4.16 11.60 9.07
CA LEU A 78 -3.36 10.87 8.08
C LEU A 78 -1.91 10.70 8.52
N ILE A 79 -1.31 11.75 9.11
CA ILE A 79 0.04 11.70 9.70
C ILE A 79 0.08 10.65 10.81
N ASP A 80 -0.87 10.69 11.75
CA ASP A 80 -0.93 9.77 12.89
C ASP A 80 -1.25 8.33 12.49
N SER A 81 -1.80 8.13 11.29
CA SER A 81 -2.19 6.81 10.79
C SER A 81 -1.20 6.21 9.79
N GLU A 82 -0.10 6.89 9.44
CA GLU A 82 0.84 6.46 8.40
C GLU A 82 1.32 5.01 8.60
N ASN A 83 1.88 4.70 9.78
CA ASN A 83 2.39 3.37 10.09
C ASN A 83 1.30 2.29 9.99
N HIS A 84 0.10 2.61 10.46
CA HIS A 84 -1.04 1.69 10.42
C HIS A 84 -1.53 1.44 8.98
N ILE A 85 -1.51 2.47 8.13
CA ILE A 85 -1.83 2.34 6.70
C ILE A 85 -0.75 1.51 5.99
N SER A 86 0.52 1.77 6.30
CA SER A 86 1.64 1.02 5.74
C SER A 86 1.51 -0.48 6.06
N LEU A 87 1.27 -0.81 7.33
CA LEU A 87 1.00 -2.18 7.79
C LEU A 87 -0.23 -2.80 7.13
N SER A 88 -1.32 -2.02 7.01
CA SER A 88 -2.56 -2.46 6.36
C SER A 88 -2.35 -2.87 4.91
N ASN A 89 -1.67 -2.03 4.13
CA ASN A 89 -1.40 -2.34 2.73
C ASN A 89 -0.42 -3.52 2.59
N ASN A 90 0.56 -3.68 3.50
CA ASN A 90 1.43 -4.87 3.52
C ASN A 90 0.64 -6.16 3.76
N ILE A 91 -0.17 -6.21 4.81
CA ILE A 91 -1.00 -7.39 5.14
C ILE A 91 -1.99 -7.68 4.02
N LEU A 92 -2.61 -6.64 3.44
CA LEU A 92 -3.51 -6.80 2.30
C LEU A 92 -2.79 -7.38 1.07
N ASN A 93 -1.59 -6.88 0.77
CA ASN A 93 -0.77 -7.40 -0.33
C ASN A 93 -0.33 -8.85 -0.08
N ASP A 94 -0.02 -9.23 1.15
CA ASP A 94 0.30 -10.62 1.51
C ASP A 94 -0.92 -11.53 1.31
N ILE A 95 -2.10 -11.10 1.75
CA ILE A 95 -3.36 -11.85 1.52
C ILE A 95 -3.65 -11.96 0.03
N ASN A 96 -3.54 -10.88 -0.74
CA ASN A 96 -3.78 -10.88 -2.19
C ASN A 96 -2.82 -11.81 -2.96
N LYS A 97 -1.63 -12.10 -2.44
CA LYS A 97 -0.65 -13.00 -3.05
C LYS A 97 -0.84 -14.48 -2.68
N LEU A 98 -1.78 -14.81 -1.79
CA LEU A 98 -2.05 -16.19 -1.44
C LEU A 98 -2.55 -16.95 -2.66
N SER A 99 -2.01 -18.16 -2.88
CA SER A 99 -2.41 -19.00 -4.01
C SER A 99 -3.85 -19.51 -3.92
N ILE A 100 -4.53 -19.30 -2.78
CA ILE A 100 -5.90 -19.77 -2.53
C ILE A 100 -6.93 -19.12 -3.46
N HIS A 101 -6.63 -17.95 -4.02
CA HIS A 101 -7.54 -17.18 -4.88
C HIS A 101 -7.70 -17.78 -6.28
N ASP A 102 -6.78 -18.64 -6.70
CA ASP A 102 -6.79 -19.30 -8.02
C ASP A 102 -7.20 -20.77 -7.94
N LEU A 103 -7.66 -21.24 -6.77
CA LEU A 103 -8.05 -22.64 -6.56
C LEU A 103 -9.56 -22.83 -6.72
N HIS A 104 -9.96 -23.97 -7.29
CA HIS A 104 -11.33 -24.44 -7.16
C HIS A 104 -11.59 -24.91 -5.73
N TYR A 105 -12.73 -24.50 -5.16
CA TYR A 105 -13.10 -24.93 -3.82
C TYR A 105 -13.21 -26.46 -3.72
N PRO A 106 -12.66 -27.08 -2.66
CA PRO A 106 -12.78 -28.50 -2.46
C PRO A 106 -14.24 -28.95 -2.43
N GLN A 107 -14.54 -30.03 -3.15
CA GLN A 107 -15.89 -30.63 -3.18
C GLN A 107 -16.13 -31.58 -2.00
N ASN A 108 -15.06 -32.15 -1.45
CA ASN A 108 -15.12 -33.01 -0.27
C ASN A 108 -15.24 -32.17 1.01
N ASP A 109 -16.14 -32.56 1.92
CA ASP A 109 -16.42 -31.84 3.17
C ASP A 109 -15.18 -31.72 4.07
N TYR A 110 -14.36 -32.76 4.18
CA TYR A 110 -13.14 -32.74 5.00
C TYR A 110 -12.11 -31.74 4.46
N ASP A 111 -11.86 -31.78 3.15
CA ASP A 111 -10.92 -30.87 2.50
C ASP A 111 -11.43 -29.41 2.55
N ARG A 112 -12.74 -29.21 2.46
CA ARG A 112 -13.36 -27.89 2.58
C ARG A 112 -13.22 -27.33 4.00
N ILE A 113 -13.47 -28.14 5.02
CA ILE A 113 -13.28 -27.75 6.42
C ILE A 113 -11.82 -27.35 6.67
N ASN A 114 -10.87 -28.19 6.22
CA ASN A 114 -9.44 -27.89 6.35
C ASN A 114 -9.04 -26.61 5.61
N PHE A 115 -9.56 -26.42 4.39
CA PHE A 115 -9.32 -25.20 3.63
C PHE A 115 -9.80 -23.96 4.39
N ILE A 116 -11.02 -24.01 4.96
CA ILE A 116 -11.58 -22.90 5.73
C ILE A 116 -10.75 -22.60 6.99
N ASP A 117 -10.43 -23.64 7.77
CA ASP A 117 -9.67 -23.50 9.02
C ASP A 117 -8.26 -22.93 8.76
N GLN A 118 -7.54 -23.50 7.80
CA GLN A 118 -6.14 -23.17 7.55
C GLN A 118 -5.93 -21.87 6.77
N ASN A 119 -6.87 -21.52 5.87
CA ASN A 119 -6.67 -20.41 4.95
C ASN A 119 -7.66 -19.27 5.18
N ILE A 120 -8.96 -19.58 5.31
CA ILE A 120 -10.01 -18.56 5.32
C ILE A 120 -10.11 -17.87 6.68
N HIS A 121 -10.21 -18.61 7.79
CA HIS A 121 -10.38 -18.03 9.11
C HIS A 121 -9.21 -17.14 9.52
N TYR A 122 -7.98 -17.62 9.33
CA TYR A 122 -6.79 -16.86 9.65
C TYR A 122 -6.64 -15.59 8.79
N SER A 123 -6.88 -15.70 7.48
CA SER A 123 -6.79 -14.56 6.57
C SER A 123 -7.90 -13.54 6.83
N LEU A 124 -9.12 -14.00 7.10
CA LEU A 124 -10.24 -13.13 7.45
C LEU A 124 -9.98 -12.38 8.76
N LEU A 125 -9.44 -13.05 9.78
CA LEU A 125 -9.09 -12.40 11.04
C LEU A 125 -8.04 -11.30 10.81
N LYS A 126 -6.96 -11.61 10.07
CA LYS A 126 -5.94 -10.62 9.71
C LYS A 126 -6.52 -9.43 8.95
N LEU A 127 -7.40 -9.70 7.99
CA LEU A 127 -8.05 -8.69 7.17
C LEU A 127 -8.90 -7.74 8.02
N TYR A 128 -9.65 -8.28 8.98
CA TYR A 128 -10.43 -7.50 9.92
C TYR A 128 -9.56 -6.66 10.86
N GLU A 129 -8.59 -7.29 11.52
CA GLU A 129 -7.81 -6.67 12.60
C GLU A 129 -6.81 -5.63 12.12
N THR A 130 -6.43 -5.67 10.84
CA THR A 130 -5.48 -4.71 10.28
C THR A 130 -6.12 -3.84 9.21
N PRO A 131 -6.22 -4.24 7.92
CA PRO A 131 -6.59 -3.29 6.90
C PRO A 131 -8.03 -2.80 7.02
N LEU A 132 -9.02 -3.66 7.32
CA LEU A 132 -10.38 -3.18 7.56
C LEU A 132 -10.40 -2.21 8.75
N PHE A 133 -9.75 -2.56 9.87
CA PHE A 133 -9.71 -1.71 11.05
C PHE A 133 -9.11 -0.35 10.75
N TYR A 134 -7.86 -0.30 10.29
CA TYR A 134 -7.14 0.97 10.19
C TYR A 134 -7.66 1.85 9.07
N PHE A 135 -8.14 1.30 7.95
CA PHE A 135 -8.85 2.11 6.96
C PHE A 135 -10.18 2.66 7.52
N SER A 136 -10.95 1.86 8.23
CA SER A 136 -12.19 2.32 8.89
C SER A 136 -11.88 3.39 9.95
N GLN A 137 -10.80 3.22 10.69
CA GLN A 137 -10.42 4.10 11.78
C GLN A 137 -10.08 5.52 11.29
N ILE A 138 -9.52 5.69 10.09
CA ILE A 138 -9.28 7.02 9.50
C ILE A 138 -10.58 7.82 9.44
N LEU A 139 -11.64 7.23 8.88
CA LEU A 139 -12.91 7.93 8.74
C LEU A 139 -13.61 8.13 10.08
N ALA A 140 -13.61 7.09 10.92
CA ALA A 140 -14.23 7.15 12.24
C ALA A 140 -13.58 8.19 13.16
N LYS A 141 -12.23 8.33 13.14
CA LYS A 141 -11.51 9.38 13.87
C LYS A 141 -11.98 10.76 13.45
N PHE A 142 -12.10 11.01 12.14
CA PHE A 142 -12.52 12.31 11.64
C PHE A 142 -13.92 12.68 12.15
N TRP A 143 -14.88 11.75 12.05
CA TRP A 143 -16.23 11.96 12.56
C TRP A 143 -16.26 12.14 14.08
N TRP A 144 -15.53 11.34 14.84
CA TRP A 144 -15.52 11.43 16.31
C TRP A 144 -14.94 12.75 16.79
N ILE A 145 -13.77 13.16 16.27
CA ILE A 145 -13.14 14.44 16.63
C ILE A 145 -14.06 15.60 16.23
N THR A 146 -14.66 15.56 15.04
CA THR A 146 -15.57 16.60 14.57
C THR A 146 -16.82 16.75 15.45
N ASN A 147 -17.27 15.65 16.06
CA ASN A 147 -18.38 15.63 17.01
C ASN A 147 -17.94 15.81 18.48
N GLY A 148 -16.69 16.20 18.74
CA GLY A 148 -16.18 16.42 20.10
C GLY A 148 -16.06 15.15 20.96
N LYS A 149 -16.07 13.96 20.34
CA LYS A 149 -15.88 12.69 21.04
C LYS A 149 -14.39 12.43 21.29
N LYS A 150 -14.08 11.79 22.42
CA LYS A 150 -12.74 11.26 22.70
C LYS A 150 -12.46 10.03 21.85
N LEU A 151 -11.20 9.79 21.49
CA LEU A 151 -10.78 8.61 20.72
C LEU A 151 -10.59 7.36 21.58
N ASP A 152 -10.68 7.49 22.91
CA ASP A 152 -10.60 6.36 23.84
C ASP A 152 -11.70 5.34 23.52
N GLY A 153 -11.30 4.10 23.22
CA GLY A 153 -12.22 3.04 22.85
C GLY A 153 -12.60 2.97 21.37
N LEU A 154 -11.97 3.75 20.48
CA LEU A 154 -12.16 3.61 19.03
C LEU A 154 -11.44 2.36 18.47
N ASP A 155 -11.94 1.20 18.85
CA ASP A 155 -11.53 -0.11 18.37
C ASP A 155 -12.16 -0.45 17.00
N LEU A 156 -11.86 -1.64 16.49
CA LEU A 156 -12.39 -2.13 15.20
C LEU A 156 -13.93 -2.12 15.18
N TYR A 157 -14.58 -2.60 16.25
CA TYR A 157 -16.03 -2.66 16.30
C TYR A 157 -16.63 -1.25 16.23
N ASN A 158 -16.18 -0.33 17.08
CA ASN A 158 -16.67 1.05 17.10
C ASN A 158 -16.36 1.80 15.81
N SER A 159 -15.22 1.54 15.18
CA SER A 159 -14.88 2.12 13.87
C SER A 159 -15.86 1.66 12.79
N VAL A 160 -16.11 0.36 12.68
CA VAL A 160 -17.04 -0.18 11.68
C VAL A 160 -18.48 0.25 11.95
N GLU A 161 -18.92 0.30 13.21
CA GLU A 161 -20.26 0.81 13.56
C GLU A 161 -20.43 2.29 13.19
N GLU A 162 -19.38 3.10 13.34
CA GLU A 162 -19.42 4.49 12.89
C GLU A 162 -19.54 4.57 11.36
N LEU A 163 -18.80 3.75 10.60
CA LEU A 163 -18.93 3.67 9.13
C LEU A 163 -20.36 3.27 8.70
N LYS A 164 -20.94 2.24 9.32
CA LYS A 164 -22.32 1.79 9.04
C LYS A 164 -23.36 2.88 9.27
N LYS A 165 -23.16 3.76 10.26
CA LYS A 165 -24.05 4.91 10.52
C LYS A 165 -23.93 5.98 9.43
N ASN A 166 -22.77 6.07 8.79
CA ASN A 166 -22.44 7.10 7.79
C ASN A 166 -22.47 6.57 6.35
N GLY A 167 -23.29 5.54 6.07
CA GLY A 167 -23.60 5.10 4.70
C GLY A 167 -23.00 3.77 4.27
N PHE A 168 -21.98 3.26 4.95
CA PHE A 168 -21.26 2.03 4.59
C PHE A 168 -22.03 0.75 4.99
N LYS A 169 -23.29 0.64 4.54
CA LYS A 169 -24.26 -0.37 5.00
C LYS A 169 -23.89 -1.80 4.65
N TYR A 170 -23.16 -2.02 3.56
CA TYR A 170 -22.70 -3.35 3.16
C TYR A 170 -21.79 -4.01 4.22
N LEU A 171 -21.15 -3.24 5.11
CA LEU A 171 -20.36 -3.79 6.21
C LEU A 171 -21.21 -4.59 7.21
N GLU A 172 -22.53 -4.40 7.27
CA GLU A 172 -23.43 -5.20 8.11
C GLU A 172 -23.42 -6.69 7.72
N GLN A 173 -23.26 -6.98 6.43
CA GLN A 173 -23.23 -8.36 5.92
C GLN A 173 -21.86 -9.02 6.06
N TYR A 174 -20.79 -8.24 5.99
CA TYR A 174 -19.44 -8.76 5.81
C TYR A 174 -18.49 -8.50 6.97
N TYR A 175 -18.82 -7.64 7.94
CA TYR A 175 -18.11 -7.58 9.22
C TYR A 175 -18.93 -8.29 10.30
N LEU A 176 -18.55 -9.55 10.57
CA LEU A 176 -19.26 -10.41 11.51
C LEU A 176 -18.52 -10.45 12.85
N HIS A 177 -18.88 -9.54 13.75
CA HIS A 177 -18.20 -9.33 15.04
C HIS A 177 -18.07 -10.61 15.87
N ASP A 178 -19.14 -11.39 16.00
CA ASP A 178 -19.13 -12.62 16.81
C ASP A 178 -18.23 -13.69 16.21
N ILE A 179 -18.21 -13.80 14.89
CA ILE A 179 -17.33 -14.73 14.15
C ILE A 179 -15.88 -14.30 14.33
N ARG A 180 -15.57 -13.01 14.16
CA ARG A 180 -14.24 -12.45 14.42
C ARG A 180 -13.75 -12.79 15.83
N ASN A 181 -14.58 -12.54 16.84
CA ASN A 181 -14.22 -12.82 18.24
C ASN A 181 -14.02 -14.31 18.51
N SER A 182 -14.83 -15.15 17.87
CA SER A 182 -14.74 -16.60 18.03
C SER A 182 -13.50 -17.18 17.34
N ILE A 183 -13.12 -16.66 16.17
CA ILE A 183 -11.86 -17.04 15.50
C ILE A 183 -10.66 -16.61 16.35
N ALA A 184 -10.68 -15.41 16.93
CA ALA A 184 -9.58 -14.90 17.72
C ALA A 184 -9.39 -15.62 19.07
N HIS A 185 -10.48 -15.93 19.77
CA HIS A 185 -10.43 -16.32 21.18
C HIS A 185 -11.48 -17.35 21.62
N GLY A 186 -12.31 -17.83 20.70
CA GLY A 186 -13.46 -18.66 21.01
C GLY A 186 -13.26 -20.12 20.63
N LYS A 187 -14.39 -20.82 20.52
CA LYS A 187 -14.44 -22.21 20.06
C LYS A 187 -15.15 -22.27 18.73
N ILE A 188 -14.55 -23.01 17.79
CA ILE A 188 -15.12 -23.30 16.47
C ILE A 188 -15.51 -24.78 16.44
N ILE A 189 -16.73 -25.07 16.01
CA ILE A 189 -17.22 -26.43 15.80
C ILE A 189 -17.71 -26.57 14.37
N TYR A 190 -17.07 -27.46 13.62
CA TYR A 190 -17.47 -27.80 12.26
C TYR A 190 -18.54 -28.89 12.29
N THR A 191 -19.57 -28.70 11.47
CA THR A 191 -20.60 -29.71 11.15
C THR A 191 -20.69 -29.87 9.64
N ASN A 192 -21.44 -30.86 9.15
CA ASN A 192 -21.50 -31.20 7.71
C ASN A 192 -21.82 -30.00 6.81
N TYR A 193 -22.64 -29.04 7.26
CA TYR A 193 -23.03 -27.88 6.43
C TYR A 193 -22.68 -26.53 7.05
N ASN A 194 -22.56 -26.48 8.38
CA ASN A 194 -22.43 -25.23 9.12
C ASN A 194 -21.19 -25.23 10.01
N ILE A 195 -20.72 -24.04 10.31
CA ILE A 195 -19.69 -23.77 11.29
C ILE A 195 -20.35 -23.00 12.43
N SER A 196 -20.24 -23.52 13.64
CA SER A 196 -20.73 -22.88 14.86
C SER A 196 -19.57 -22.20 15.58
N TYR A 197 -19.76 -20.93 15.87
CA TYR A 197 -18.81 -20.03 16.52
C TYR A 197 -19.33 -19.71 17.91
N TYR A 198 -18.49 -19.93 18.92
CA TYR A 198 -18.80 -19.68 20.32
C TYR A 198 -17.86 -18.62 20.86
N ASP A 199 -18.43 -17.52 21.37
CA ASP A 199 -17.66 -16.48 22.04
C ASP A 199 -17.24 -16.92 23.46
N LYS A 200 -16.47 -16.07 24.16
CA LYS A 200 -16.04 -16.33 25.55
C LYS A 200 -17.21 -16.46 26.55
N LYS A 201 -18.39 -15.96 26.19
CA LYS A 201 -19.63 -16.03 26.99
C LYS A 201 -20.53 -17.19 26.56
N ASN A 202 -20.06 -18.05 25.65
CA ASN A 202 -20.77 -19.19 25.07
C ASN A 202 -22.00 -18.81 24.22
N ASN A 203 -22.07 -17.57 23.72
CA ASN A 203 -23.05 -17.18 22.72
C ASN A 203 -22.71 -17.87 21.39
N LYS A 204 -23.73 -18.38 20.70
CA LYS A 204 -23.57 -19.17 19.48
C LYS A 204 -24.02 -18.38 18.25
N SER A 205 -23.12 -18.28 17.27
CA SER A 205 -23.43 -17.83 15.91
C SER A 205 -23.13 -18.97 14.93
N SER A 206 -23.99 -19.18 13.92
CA SER A 206 -23.86 -20.28 12.96
C SER A 206 -23.99 -19.78 11.54
N ILE A 207 -23.07 -20.20 10.68
CA ILE A 207 -22.99 -19.78 9.27
C ILE A 207 -22.56 -21.00 8.45
N SER A 208 -23.04 -21.10 7.21
CA SER A 208 -22.65 -22.20 6.33
C SER A 208 -21.19 -22.08 5.89
N GLN A 209 -20.58 -23.21 5.53
CA GLN A 209 -19.20 -23.24 5.02
C GLN A 209 -19.03 -22.37 3.75
N THR A 210 -20.00 -22.38 2.84
CA THR A 210 -19.98 -21.52 1.65
C THR A 210 -20.07 -20.04 2.01
N LYS A 211 -20.91 -19.70 2.99
CA LYS A 211 -21.13 -18.30 3.37
C LYS A 211 -19.90 -17.69 4.05
N ILE A 212 -19.10 -18.46 4.81
CA ILE A 212 -17.87 -17.89 5.39
C ILE A 212 -16.81 -17.59 4.33
N ILE A 213 -16.74 -18.41 3.27
CA ILE A 213 -15.87 -18.15 2.12
C ILE A 213 -16.35 -16.88 1.41
N GLU A 214 -17.66 -16.77 1.15
CA GLU A 214 -18.26 -15.55 0.57
C GLU A 214 -17.97 -14.30 1.42
N VAL A 215 -18.05 -14.42 2.75
CA VAL A 215 -17.73 -13.31 3.66
C VAL A 215 -16.26 -12.90 3.55
N PHE A 216 -15.34 -13.87 3.42
CA PHE A 216 -13.93 -13.58 3.20
C PHE A 216 -13.68 -12.87 1.86
N ASP A 217 -14.19 -13.42 0.76
CA ASP A 217 -14.01 -12.86 -0.58
C ASP A 217 -14.54 -11.42 -0.64
N ASN A 218 -15.77 -11.19 -0.18
CA ASN A 218 -16.37 -9.86 -0.20
C ASN A 218 -15.67 -8.89 0.77
N SER A 219 -15.21 -9.36 1.93
CA SER A 219 -14.41 -8.53 2.83
C SER A 219 -13.11 -8.10 2.17
N LEU A 220 -12.45 -9.01 1.43
CA LEU A 220 -11.22 -8.73 0.71
C LEU A 220 -11.46 -7.69 -0.39
N ASP A 221 -12.53 -7.84 -1.16
CA ASP A 221 -12.92 -6.90 -2.21
C ASP A 221 -13.23 -5.51 -1.64
N ILE A 222 -13.94 -5.43 -0.51
CA ILE A 222 -14.23 -4.16 0.19
C ILE A 222 -12.93 -3.48 0.61
N VAL A 223 -12.03 -4.21 1.25
CA VAL A 223 -10.78 -3.65 1.77
C VAL A 223 -9.81 -3.30 0.64
N ASN A 224 -9.79 -4.07 -0.45
CA ASN A 224 -9.12 -3.67 -1.69
C ASN A 224 -9.70 -2.36 -2.23
N GLY A 225 -11.02 -2.18 -2.17
CA GLY A 225 -11.70 -0.92 -2.53
C GLY A 225 -11.27 0.26 -1.67
N PHE A 226 -11.20 0.09 -0.34
CA PHE A 226 -10.71 1.12 0.59
C PHE A 226 -9.25 1.48 0.32
N CYS A 227 -8.38 0.48 0.12
CA CYS A 227 -6.97 0.71 -0.17
C CYS A 227 -6.79 1.43 -1.51
N LEU A 228 -7.51 1.04 -2.56
CA LEU A 228 -7.50 1.72 -3.85
C LEU A 228 -8.00 3.17 -3.72
N ALA A 229 -9.08 3.41 -2.98
CA ALA A 229 -9.61 4.75 -2.74
C ALA A 229 -8.58 5.62 -2.03
N TYR A 230 -7.91 5.09 -1.00
CA TYR A 230 -6.85 5.80 -0.31
C TYR A 230 -5.65 6.10 -1.24
N LYS A 231 -5.21 5.13 -2.05
CA LYS A 231 -4.15 5.32 -3.06
C LYS A 231 -4.52 6.44 -4.03
N VAL A 232 -5.72 6.39 -4.61
CA VAL A 232 -6.23 7.42 -5.52
C VAL A 232 -6.28 8.78 -4.83
N PHE A 233 -6.78 8.85 -3.59
CA PHE A 233 -6.84 10.09 -2.83
C PHE A 233 -5.43 10.68 -2.60
N CYS A 234 -4.47 9.86 -2.19
CA CYS A 234 -3.07 10.25 -2.01
C CYS A 234 -2.46 10.80 -3.31
N LEU A 235 -2.69 10.09 -4.42
CA LEU A 235 -2.12 10.43 -5.72
C LEU A 235 -2.77 11.69 -6.31
N SER A 236 -4.09 11.85 -6.19
CA SER A 236 -4.79 13.01 -6.76
C SER A 236 -4.63 14.31 -5.95
N ASN A 237 -4.21 14.24 -4.69
CA ASN A 237 -4.10 15.40 -3.79
C ASN A 237 -2.66 15.72 -3.38
N SER A 238 -1.69 15.55 -4.28
CA SER A 238 -0.26 15.75 -3.97
C SER A 238 0.09 17.11 -3.37
N GLU A 239 -0.59 18.20 -3.77
CA GLU A 239 -0.40 19.53 -3.20
C GLU A 239 -0.79 19.58 -1.71
N PHE A 240 -1.91 18.97 -1.35
CA PHE A 240 -2.34 18.85 0.05
C PHE A 240 -1.33 18.07 0.88
N TYR A 241 -0.85 16.93 0.37
CA TYR A 241 0.19 16.14 1.05
C TYR A 241 1.48 16.93 1.23
N SER A 242 1.91 17.68 0.22
CA SER A 242 3.10 18.51 0.29
C SER A 242 2.93 19.69 1.26
N GLN A 243 1.79 20.39 1.22
CA GLN A 243 1.53 21.57 2.06
C GLN A 243 1.49 21.20 3.54
N TYR A 244 0.83 20.09 3.88
CA TYR A 244 0.66 19.63 5.26
C TYR A 244 1.77 18.67 5.71
N LYS A 245 2.77 18.41 4.86
CA LYS A 245 3.88 17.49 5.12
C LYS A 245 3.40 16.09 5.53
N ILE A 246 2.31 15.63 4.92
CA ILE A 246 1.75 14.31 5.17
C ILE A 246 2.70 13.28 4.53
N PRO A 247 3.25 12.33 5.31
CA PRO A 247 4.07 11.29 4.75
C PRO A 247 3.23 10.37 3.86
N ILE A 248 3.79 9.95 2.72
CA ILE A 248 3.22 8.85 1.95
C ILE A 248 3.56 7.56 2.70
N PRO A 249 2.57 6.69 2.99
CA PRO A 249 2.83 5.43 3.66
C PRO A 249 3.92 4.62 2.97
N GLN A 250 4.86 4.10 3.76
CA GLN A 250 6.05 3.45 3.23
C GLN A 250 5.74 2.30 2.26
N SER A 251 4.71 1.49 2.53
CA SER A 251 4.33 0.40 1.63
C SER A 251 3.73 0.86 0.30
N LEU A 252 3.10 2.03 0.27
CA LEU A 252 2.62 2.64 -0.99
C LEU A 252 3.78 3.19 -1.80
N LEU A 253 4.75 3.82 -1.14
CA LEU A 253 5.99 4.25 -1.77
C LEU A 253 6.73 3.07 -2.39
N LEU A 254 6.86 1.97 -1.65
CA LEU A 254 7.49 0.75 -2.15
C LEU A 254 6.80 0.24 -3.41
N GLU A 255 5.47 0.12 -3.38
CA GLU A 255 4.69 -0.39 -4.51
C GLU A 255 4.85 0.49 -5.76
N GLU A 256 4.77 1.81 -5.60
CA GLU A 256 4.94 2.75 -6.71
C GLU A 256 6.36 2.73 -7.28
N LEU A 257 7.38 2.68 -6.41
CA LEU A 257 8.77 2.53 -6.83
C LEU A 257 9.01 1.21 -7.58
N GLN A 258 8.46 0.10 -7.06
CA GLN A 258 8.59 -1.20 -7.68
C GLN A 258 7.99 -1.23 -9.08
N VAL A 259 6.78 -0.70 -9.27
CA VAL A 259 6.12 -0.69 -10.59
C VAL A 259 6.90 0.18 -11.59
N LYS A 260 7.53 1.27 -11.13
CA LYS A 260 8.31 2.17 -11.99
C LYS A 260 9.72 1.68 -12.35
N ILE A 261 10.38 1.01 -11.41
CA ILE A 261 11.83 0.82 -11.49
C ILE A 261 12.20 -0.65 -11.73
N ASN A 262 11.34 -1.58 -11.30
CA ASN A 262 11.70 -2.99 -11.37
C ASN A 262 11.86 -3.44 -12.82
N THR A 263 12.94 -4.18 -13.04
CA THR A 263 13.24 -4.88 -14.29
C THR A 263 13.76 -6.28 -13.93
N PRO A 264 13.90 -7.21 -14.91
CA PRO A 264 14.45 -8.54 -14.62
C PRO A 264 15.85 -8.55 -13.97
N THR A 265 16.61 -7.44 -14.09
CA THR A 265 17.97 -7.32 -13.56
C THR A 265 18.14 -6.30 -12.43
N TRP A 266 17.11 -5.53 -12.10
CA TRP A 266 17.14 -4.53 -11.03
C TRP A 266 15.80 -4.52 -10.30
N THR A 267 15.77 -4.94 -9.04
CA THR A 267 14.52 -5.07 -8.28
C THR A 267 14.64 -4.46 -6.90
N ILE A 268 13.71 -3.59 -6.54
CA ILE A 268 13.56 -3.02 -5.20
C ILE A 268 12.85 -4.06 -4.34
N ASN A 269 13.49 -4.52 -3.27
CA ASN A 269 12.88 -5.50 -2.35
C ASN A 269 12.15 -4.83 -1.19
N ASN A 270 12.71 -3.74 -0.68
CA ASN A 270 12.18 -3.07 0.50
C ASN A 270 12.67 -1.62 0.54
N VAL A 271 11.96 -0.80 1.30
CA VAL A 271 12.38 0.55 1.69
C VAL A 271 12.18 0.69 3.19
N LEU A 272 13.12 1.36 3.87
CA LEU A 272 13.06 1.61 5.31
C LEU A 272 13.39 3.07 5.60
N ASP A 273 12.69 3.63 6.59
CA ASP A 273 12.94 4.99 7.04
C ASP A 273 13.90 4.93 8.23
N ASN A 274 14.89 5.81 8.25
CA ASN A 274 15.83 5.91 9.35
C ASN A 274 16.23 7.36 9.61
N ILE A 275 16.62 7.63 10.86
CA ILE A 275 17.17 8.92 11.26
C ILE A 275 18.69 8.77 11.31
N ILE A 276 19.41 9.69 10.69
CA ILE A 276 20.88 9.77 10.76
C ILE A 276 21.31 10.95 11.63
N LEU A 277 22.63 11.20 11.71
CA LEU A 277 23.19 12.30 12.50
C LEU A 277 22.49 13.63 12.19
N ASN A 278 22.29 14.44 13.23
CA ASN A 278 21.59 15.73 13.19
C ASN A 278 20.10 15.64 12.84
N ASP A 279 19.43 14.57 13.26
CA ASP A 279 17.99 14.35 13.05
C ASP A 279 17.54 14.39 11.57
N GLN A 280 18.47 14.15 10.64
CA GLN A 280 18.16 14.12 9.22
C GLN A 280 17.43 12.83 8.88
N LYS A 281 16.35 12.95 8.09
CA LYS A 281 15.57 11.81 7.63
C LYS A 281 16.24 11.17 6.42
N GLN A 282 16.46 9.86 6.49
CA GLN A 282 16.97 9.05 5.41
C GLN A 282 15.93 8.01 4.98
N LEU A 283 15.79 7.85 3.67
CA LEU A 283 15.14 6.68 3.06
C LEU A 283 16.21 5.68 2.63
N THR A 284 16.14 4.47 3.14
CA THR A 284 17.02 3.36 2.77
C THR A 284 16.31 2.42 1.81
N ILE A 285 16.84 2.24 0.60
CA ILE A 285 16.28 1.41 -0.46
C ILE A 285 17.14 0.15 -0.62
N TYR A 286 16.52 -1.02 -0.45
CA TYR A 286 17.17 -2.32 -0.60
C TYR A 286 16.95 -2.87 -2.01
N ILE A 287 18.04 -3.08 -2.73
CA ILE A 287 18.05 -3.50 -4.13
C ILE A 287 18.63 -4.90 -4.26
N LYS A 288 18.02 -5.72 -5.11
CA LYS A 288 18.64 -6.89 -5.74
C LYS A 288 19.08 -6.51 -7.15
N ASN A 289 20.37 -6.62 -7.41
CA ASN A 289 21.01 -6.30 -8.69
C ASN A 289 21.57 -7.56 -9.35
N ARG A 290 21.24 -7.76 -10.63
CA ARG A 290 21.81 -8.81 -11.50
C ARG A 290 22.59 -8.23 -12.69
N ASN A 291 22.71 -6.92 -12.79
CA ASN A 291 23.55 -6.27 -13.80
C ASN A 291 25.03 -6.40 -13.44
N TRP A 292 25.85 -6.73 -14.43
CA TRP A 292 27.32 -6.69 -14.35
C TRP A 292 27.89 -5.34 -14.80
N ASP A 293 27.18 -4.65 -15.68
CA ASP A 293 27.60 -3.40 -16.28
C ASP A 293 27.43 -2.24 -15.29
N PHE A 294 28.54 -1.61 -14.93
CA PHE A 294 28.57 -0.49 -14.00
C PHE A 294 27.75 0.70 -14.51
N ALA A 295 27.76 0.98 -15.82
CA ALA A 295 26.98 2.09 -16.38
C ALA A 295 25.47 1.86 -16.23
N LYS A 296 25.02 0.61 -16.38
CA LYS A 296 23.61 0.24 -16.11
C LYS A 296 23.27 0.37 -14.64
N VAL A 297 24.14 -0.13 -13.75
CA VAL A 297 23.95 0.02 -12.30
C VAL A 297 23.86 1.50 -11.92
N GLN A 298 24.76 2.33 -12.44
CA GLN A 298 24.76 3.77 -12.22
C GLN A 298 23.44 4.39 -12.70
N TRP A 299 23.02 4.12 -13.93
CA TRP A 299 21.75 4.63 -14.45
C TRP A 299 20.57 4.22 -13.55
N PHE A 300 20.46 2.95 -13.17
CA PHE A 300 19.37 2.48 -12.31
C PHE A 300 19.39 3.12 -10.92
N VAL A 301 20.56 3.29 -10.31
CA VAL A 301 20.69 3.94 -9.00
C VAL A 301 20.20 5.40 -9.09
N TYR A 302 20.65 6.16 -10.09
CA TYR A 302 20.22 7.55 -10.29
C TYR A 302 18.71 7.65 -10.59
N SER A 303 18.18 6.81 -11.47
CA SER A 303 16.75 6.78 -11.79
C SER A 303 15.91 6.40 -10.58
N THR A 304 16.35 5.43 -9.78
CA THR A 304 15.64 5.05 -8.53
C THR A 304 15.66 6.22 -7.54
N ALA A 305 16.79 6.91 -7.37
CA ALA A 305 16.91 8.04 -6.46
C ALA A 305 16.03 9.22 -6.89
N TYR A 306 16.00 9.51 -8.20
CA TYR A 306 15.12 10.51 -8.79
C TYR A 306 13.64 10.21 -8.49
N TRP A 307 13.20 8.98 -8.74
CA TRP A 307 11.81 8.59 -8.49
C TRP A 307 11.47 8.56 -7.00
N ALA A 308 12.37 8.10 -6.13
CA ALA A 308 12.17 8.11 -4.69
C ALA A 308 12.03 9.54 -4.15
N GLU A 309 12.90 10.47 -4.57
CA GLU A 309 12.77 11.89 -4.21
C GLU A 309 11.46 12.47 -4.73
N ARG A 310 11.14 12.24 -6.00
CA ARG A 310 9.93 12.79 -6.63
C ARG A 310 8.64 12.31 -5.94
N LEU A 311 8.62 11.06 -5.51
CA LEU A 311 7.49 10.48 -4.77
C LEU A 311 7.49 10.95 -3.31
N THR A 312 8.66 11.19 -2.71
CA THR A 312 8.78 11.59 -1.30
C THR A 312 9.65 12.81 -1.10
N ASN A 313 9.01 13.98 -1.02
CA ASN A 313 9.68 15.26 -0.77
C ASN A 313 10.06 15.46 0.72
N SER A 314 10.03 14.41 1.54
CA SER A 314 10.17 14.48 3.00
C SER A 314 11.54 14.07 3.54
N TYR A 315 12.37 13.41 2.72
CA TYR A 315 13.70 12.94 3.11
C TYR A 315 14.79 13.95 2.78
N ASN A 316 15.85 13.95 3.58
CA ASN A 316 17.09 14.68 3.34
C ASN A 316 18.10 13.83 2.57
N ARG A 317 18.06 12.50 2.76
CA ARG A 317 19.02 11.56 2.17
C ARG A 317 18.32 10.32 1.62
N ILE A 318 18.75 9.84 0.45
CA ILE A 318 18.31 8.56 -0.12
C ILE A 318 19.53 7.63 -0.19
N PHE A 319 19.50 6.55 0.58
CA PHE A 319 20.58 5.58 0.69
C PHE A 319 20.19 4.27 0.02
N PHE A 320 21.16 3.62 -0.64
CA PHE A 320 20.99 2.36 -1.32
C PHE A 320 21.82 1.28 -0.65
N HIS A 321 21.18 0.15 -0.35
CA HIS A 321 21.84 -1.10 -0.06
C HIS A 321 21.68 -2.04 -1.25
N ILE A 322 22.78 -2.35 -1.95
CA ILE A 322 22.75 -3.07 -3.23
C ILE A 322 23.30 -4.48 -3.03
N ASP A 323 22.40 -5.46 -2.97
CA ASP A 323 22.77 -6.87 -3.00
C ASP A 323 22.95 -7.34 -4.45
N SER A 324 24.16 -7.74 -4.82
CA SER A 324 24.50 -8.14 -6.18
C SER A 324 24.69 -9.64 -6.29
N LYS A 325 24.06 -10.26 -7.28
CA LYS A 325 24.30 -11.68 -7.61
C LYS A 325 25.78 -11.97 -7.95
N HIS A 326 26.54 -10.95 -8.36
CA HIS A 326 27.91 -11.09 -8.87
C HIS A 326 28.97 -10.60 -7.89
N SER A 327 28.57 -10.20 -6.68
CA SER A 327 29.49 -9.75 -5.63
C SER A 327 29.20 -10.49 -4.33
N LYS A 328 30.26 -10.80 -3.57
CA LYS A 328 30.10 -11.31 -2.19
C LYS A 328 29.91 -10.20 -1.16
N LEU A 329 30.13 -8.94 -1.55
CA LEU A 329 30.00 -7.78 -0.67
C LEU A 329 28.83 -6.91 -1.15
N PRO A 330 28.01 -6.38 -0.23
CA PRO A 330 26.96 -5.45 -0.60
C PRO A 330 27.57 -4.16 -1.15
N GLY A 331 26.96 -3.64 -2.20
CA GLY A 331 27.21 -2.31 -2.71
C GLY A 331 26.41 -1.25 -1.95
N TYR A 332 26.83 0.01 -2.08
CA TYR A 332 26.10 1.13 -1.50
C TYR A 332 26.25 2.41 -2.33
N ALA A 333 25.23 3.26 -2.25
CA ALA A 333 25.23 4.60 -2.81
C ALA A 333 24.37 5.50 -1.92
N ALA A 334 24.65 6.80 -1.90
CA ALA A 334 23.89 7.75 -1.10
C ALA A 334 23.70 9.07 -1.85
N PHE A 335 22.49 9.62 -1.80
CA PHE A 335 22.09 10.82 -2.52
C PHE A 335 21.60 11.88 -1.56
N ASP A 336 22.01 13.13 -1.82
CA ASP A 336 21.43 14.33 -1.23
C ASP A 336 20.07 14.61 -1.89
N ALA A 337 18.99 14.35 -1.16
CA ALA A 337 17.63 14.47 -1.67
C ALA A 337 17.23 15.93 -1.89
N ASP A 338 17.78 16.87 -1.12
CA ASP A 338 17.49 18.29 -1.28
C ASP A 338 18.12 18.83 -2.57
N LYS A 339 19.31 18.34 -2.96
CA LYS A 339 19.89 18.63 -4.27
C LYS A 339 19.10 18.00 -5.42
N LEU A 340 18.69 16.74 -5.30
CA LEU A 340 17.81 16.09 -6.29
C LEU A 340 16.54 16.91 -6.51
N ARG A 341 15.90 17.33 -5.43
CA ARG A 341 14.68 18.17 -5.47
C ARG A 341 14.91 19.48 -6.20
N LYS A 342 15.98 20.20 -5.86
CA LYS A 342 16.33 21.47 -6.52
C LYS A 342 16.56 21.29 -8.02
N LEU A 343 17.24 20.21 -8.43
CA LEU A 343 17.47 19.92 -9.85
C LEU A 343 16.17 19.58 -10.57
N ARG A 344 15.32 18.73 -9.99
CA ARG A 344 14.02 18.39 -10.57
C ARG A 344 13.14 19.64 -10.74
N LEU A 345 13.08 20.51 -9.74
CA LEU A 345 12.28 21.74 -9.79
C LEU A 345 12.81 22.77 -10.80
N LYS A 346 14.11 22.74 -11.13
CA LYS A 346 14.70 23.60 -12.18
C LYS A 346 14.30 23.20 -13.61
N GLY A 347 13.78 21.99 -13.81
CA GLY A 347 13.41 21.50 -15.14
C GLY A 347 14.54 20.75 -15.84
N ASN A 348 14.58 20.78 -17.19
CA ASN A 348 15.52 20.01 -18.02
C ASN A 348 16.96 20.12 -17.49
N THR A 349 17.45 19.02 -16.94
CA THR A 349 18.78 18.86 -16.39
C THR A 349 19.53 17.83 -17.21
N ASN A 350 20.70 18.21 -17.71
CA ASN A 350 21.63 17.28 -18.32
C ASN A 350 22.18 16.35 -17.23
N ILE A 351 22.70 15.18 -17.61
CA ILE A 351 23.25 14.23 -16.63
C ILE A 351 24.42 14.84 -15.82
N GLU A 352 25.15 15.78 -16.44
CA GLU A 352 26.23 16.55 -15.82
C GLU A 352 25.74 17.45 -14.67
N ASP A 353 24.48 17.89 -14.70
CA ASP A 353 23.89 18.72 -13.64
C ASP A 353 23.67 17.92 -12.35
N TYR A 354 23.68 16.58 -12.43
CA TYR A 354 23.58 15.70 -11.26
C TYR A 354 24.94 15.47 -10.56
N ASN A 355 26.01 16.13 -11.01
CA ASN A 355 27.29 16.10 -10.32
C ASN A 355 27.16 16.62 -8.88
N GLY A 356 27.70 15.87 -7.92
CA GLY A 356 27.65 16.22 -6.49
C GLY A 356 26.30 15.99 -5.81
N VAL A 357 25.34 15.36 -6.49
CA VAL A 357 24.12 14.82 -5.88
C VAL A 357 24.41 13.48 -5.20
N LEU A 358 25.21 12.63 -5.85
CA LEU A 358 25.74 11.40 -5.27
C LEU A 358 26.85 11.76 -4.28
N GLU A 359 26.71 11.34 -3.03
CA GLU A 359 27.71 11.58 -1.99
C GLU A 359 29.04 10.96 -2.38
N ASN A 360 30.11 11.75 -2.29
CA ASN A 360 31.46 11.39 -2.73
C ASN A 360 31.56 10.98 -4.21
N ASN A 361 30.52 11.24 -5.02
CA ASN A 361 30.38 10.75 -6.39
C ASN A 361 30.67 9.24 -6.54
N LEU A 362 30.40 8.45 -5.48
CA LEU A 362 30.80 7.05 -5.41
C LEU A 362 29.58 6.13 -5.32
N ILE A 363 29.49 5.21 -6.28
CA ILE A 363 28.71 3.99 -6.14
C ILE A 363 29.70 2.88 -5.81
N PHE A 364 29.64 2.37 -4.58
CA PHE A 364 30.46 1.22 -4.22
C PHE A 364 29.82 -0.02 -4.81
N PHE A 365 30.47 -0.60 -5.81
CA PHE A 365 30.04 -1.82 -6.48
C PHE A 365 31.28 -2.63 -6.87
N ARG A 366 31.51 -3.77 -6.22
CA ARG A 366 32.68 -4.62 -6.48
C ARG A 366 32.27 -5.79 -7.36
N LEU A 367 32.79 -5.85 -8.58
CA LEU A 367 32.70 -7.06 -9.40
C LEU A 367 33.65 -8.12 -8.83
N ASN A 368 33.19 -9.36 -8.68
CA ASN A 368 34.12 -10.47 -8.50
C ASN A 368 34.96 -10.58 -9.79
N PRO A 369 36.30 -10.65 -9.68
CA PRO A 369 37.19 -10.76 -10.84
C PRO A 369 36.95 -12.04 -11.63
#